data_AF-A0A935JS17-F1
#
_entry.id   AF-A0A935JS17-F1
#
_cell.length_a   1.000
_cell.length_b   1.000
_cell.length_c   1.000
_cell.angle_alpha   90.00
_cell.angle_beta   90.00
_cell.angle_gamma   90.00
#
_symmetry.space_group_name_H-M   'P 1'
#
loop_
_entity.id
_entity.type
_entity.pdbx_description
1 polymer ?
#
loop_
_entity_poly.entity_id
_entity_poly.type
_entity_poly.pdbx_seq_one_letter_code
_entity_poly.pdbx_strand_id
1 'polypeptide(L)' 'MNDFSERLKEFIAGSTWIFAKTYAETWPHEYIVQERVDNDLFIQLAAHIDTHGYESEFYSTRQIYFDFNGDTYWHMDC' A
#
# COMPACT_ATOMS: atom_id res chain seq x y z
N MET A 1 -0.65 1.04 -21.33
CA MET A 1 0.53 1.42 -20.54
C MET A 1 0.03 1.62 -19.13
N ASN A 2 0.15 0.60 -18.29
CA ASN A 2 -0.26 0.65 -16.89
C ASN A 2 0.88 1.32 -16.13
N ASP A 3 1.04 2.62 -16.37
CA ASP A 3 2.19 3.40 -15.91
C ASP A 3 2.01 3.63 -14.41
N PHE A 4 2.66 2.80 -13.60
CA PHE A 4 2.85 3.12 -12.20
C PHE A 4 3.66 4.41 -12.16
N SER A 5 2.96 5.52 -11.91
CA SER A 5 3.51 6.86 -12.09
C SER A 5 4.82 6.99 -11.31
N GLU A 6 5.86 7.52 -11.94
CA GLU A 6 7.15 7.77 -11.28
C GLU A 6 6.95 8.54 -9.96
N ARG A 7 5.95 9.43 -9.90
CA ARG A 7 5.56 10.13 -8.67
C ARG A 7 5.13 9.19 -7.54
N LEU A 8 4.39 8.12 -7.83
CA LEU A 8 3.98 7.14 -6.83
C LEU A 8 5.16 6.31 -6.34
N LYS A 9 6.12 6.00 -7.23
CA LYS A 9 7.38 5.33 -6.86
C LYS A 9 8.21 6.22 -5.95
N GLU A 10 8.39 7.48 -6.33
CA GLU A 10 9.10 8.49 -5.52
C GLU A 10 8.39 8.72 -4.18
N PHE A 11 7.05 8.72 -4.17
CA PHE A 11 6.25 8.82 -2.95
C PHE A 11 6.50 7.65 -2.01
N ILE A 12 6.42 6.41 -2.49
CA ILE A 12 6.68 5.21 -1.69
C ILE A 12 8.11 5.22 -1.16
N ALA A 13 9.09 5.52 -2.01
CA ALA A 13 10.50 5.56 -1.63
C ALA A 13 10.82 6.71 -0.66
N GLY A 14 10.12 7.84 -0.76
CA GLY A 14 10.27 9.01 0.11
C GLY A 14 9.40 8.97 1.36
N SER A 15 8.44 8.04 1.44
CA SER A 15 7.52 7.94 2.57
C SER A 15 8.21 7.36 3.80
N THR A 16 7.84 7.88 4.97
CA THR A 16 8.32 7.33 6.24
C THR A 16 7.43 6.16 6.65
N TRP A 17 7.83 4.97 6.23
CA TRP A 17 7.18 3.71 6.61
C TRP A 17 7.34 3.45 8.10
N ILE A 18 6.23 3.05 8.74
CA ILE A 18 6.20 2.71 10.17
C ILE A 18 6.16 1.19 10.27
N PHE A 19 7.22 0.62 10.84
CA PHE A 19 7.28 -0.82 11.07
C PHE A 19 6.40 -1.24 12.26
N ALA A 20 5.41 -2.08 11.98
CA ALA A 20 4.47 -2.59 12.99
C ALA A 20 5.12 -3.69 13.85
N LYS A 21 5.86 -3.31 14.90
CA LYS A 21 6.51 -4.27 15.82
C LYS A 21 5.54 -5.20 16.54
N THR A 22 4.33 -4.73 16.83
CA THR A 22 3.31 -5.48 17.59
C THR A 22 2.84 -6.74 16.86
N TYR A 23 2.87 -6.74 15.52
CA TYR A 23 2.49 -7.89 14.70
C TYR A 23 3.69 -8.53 13.99
N ALA A 24 4.92 -8.11 14.31
CA ALA A 24 6.13 -8.59 13.64
C ALA A 24 6.37 -10.10 13.81
N GLU A 25 5.85 -10.70 14.89
CA GLU A 25 5.98 -12.14 15.14
C GLU A 25 5.09 -13.00 14.24
N THR A 26 3.98 -12.46 13.74
CA THR A 26 3.03 -13.19 12.88
C THR A 26 3.04 -12.70 11.44
N TRP A 27 3.15 -11.38 11.25
CA TRP A 27 3.16 -10.75 9.94
C TRP A 27 3.91 -9.41 9.99
N PRO A 28 5.25 -9.42 9.79
CA PRO A 28 6.05 -8.21 9.77
C PRO A 28 5.69 -7.38 8.54
N HIS A 29 5.00 -6.27 8.76
CA HIS A 29 4.60 -5.33 7.72
C HIS A 29 4.90 -3.89 8.14
N GLU A 30 5.04 -3.05 7.14
CA GLU A 30 5.20 -1.61 7.30
C GLU A 30 3.94 -0.91 6.77
N TYR A 31 3.59 0.21 7.39
CA TYR A 31 2.44 0.99 6.96
C TYR A 31 2.73 2.48 6.99
N ILE A 32 2.01 3.21 6.15
CA ILE A 32 1.95 4.67 6.15
C ILE A 32 0.52 5.08 6.52
N VAL A 33 0.37 6.25 7.11
CA VAL A 33 -0.94 6.80 7.47
C VAL A 33 -1.18 8.10 6.72
N GLN A 34 -2.39 8.29 6.22
CA GLN A 34 -2.79 9.45 5.41
C GLN A 34 -2.47 10.79 6.09
N GLU A 35 -2.51 10.87 7.42
CA GLU A 35 -2.17 12.09 8.18
C GLU A 35 -0.68 12.45 8.17
N ARG A 36 0.21 11.50 7.83
CA ARG A 36 1.67 11.69 7.84
C ARG A 36 2.29 11.81 6.46
N VAL A 37 1.48 11.66 5.42
CA VAL A 37 1.92 11.66 4.02
C VAL A 37 1.07 12.62 3.21
N ASP A 38 1.44 12.86 1.96
CA ASP A 38 0.62 13.65 1.06
C ASP A 38 -0.70 12.90 0.77
N ASN A 39 -1.81 13.56 1.10
CA ASN A 39 -3.14 13.00 0.98
C ASN A 39 -3.49 12.64 -0.47
N ASP A 40 -3.09 13.49 -1.42
CA ASP A 40 -3.39 13.31 -2.84
C ASP A 40 -2.63 12.10 -3.41
N LEU A 41 -1.35 11.97 -3.07
CA LEU A 41 -0.54 10.82 -3.47
C LEU A 41 -1.00 9.52 -2.81
N PHE A 42 -1.46 9.57 -1.56
CA PHE A 42 -2.02 8.42 -0.87
C PHE A 42 -3.29 7.90 -1.58
N ILE A 43 -4.22 8.80 -1.94
CA ILE A 43 -5.44 8.44 -2.67
C ILE A 43 -5.09 7.91 -4.07
N GLN A 44 -4.15 8.54 -4.77
CA GLN A 44 -3.69 8.06 -6.08
C GLN A 44 -3.06 6.66 -5.98
N LEU A 45 -2.32 6.36 -4.91
CA LEU A 45 -1.76 5.04 -4.66
C LEU A 45 -2.87 4.00 -4.42
N ALA A 46 -3.82 4.29 -3.54
CA ALA A 46 -4.95 3.41 -3.27
C ALA A 46 -5.77 3.12 -4.54
N ALA A 47 -6.12 4.16 -5.31
CA ALA A 47 -6.81 4.01 -6.58
C ALA A 47 -6.02 3.19 -7.61
N HIS A 48 -4.68 3.33 -7.60
CA HIS A 48 -3.81 2.51 -8.43
C HIS A 48 -3.86 1.03 -8.02
N ILE A 49 -3.79 0.75 -6.71
CA ILE A 49 -3.92 -0.60 -6.14
C ILE A 49 -5.28 -1.18 -6.51
N ASP A 50 -6.38 -0.44 -6.39
CA ASP A 50 -7.72 -0.92 -6.76
C ASP A 50 -7.85 -1.26 -8.25
N THR A 51 -7.18 -0.49 -9.09
CA THR A 51 -7.28 -0.64 -10.56
C THR A 51 -6.35 -1.73 -11.10
N HIS A 52 -5.17 -1.89 -10.49
CA HIS A 52 -4.09 -2.74 -11.01
C HIS A 52 -3.76 -3.94 -10.12
N GLY A 53 -4.20 -3.91 -8.88
CA GLY A 53 -4.08 -4.99 -7.93
C GLY A 53 -5.07 -6.12 -8.21
N TYR A 54 -5.01 -7.13 -7.36
CA TYR A 54 -5.87 -8.29 -7.36
C TYR A 54 -6.59 -8.40 -6.03
N GLU A 55 -7.88 -8.74 -6.08
CA GLU A 55 -8.66 -9.05 -4.89
C GLU A 55 -8.17 -10.38 -4.30
N SER A 56 -7.87 -10.39 -3.00
CA SER A 56 -7.59 -11.60 -2.23
C SER A 56 -8.21 -11.52 -0.84
N GLU A 57 -8.49 -12.67 -0.25
CA GLU A 57 -9.11 -12.77 1.07
C GLU A 57 -8.05 -12.75 2.17
N PHE A 58 -8.05 -11.71 2.99
CA PHE A 58 -7.30 -11.67 4.24
C PHE A 58 -8.20 -12.12 5.39
N TYR A 59 -7.99 -13.35 5.85
CA TYR A 59 -8.87 -14.02 6.84
C TYR A 59 -10.34 -14.12 6.38
N SER A 60 -11.13 -13.08 6.59
CA SER A 60 -12.56 -13.01 6.19
C SER A 60 -12.90 -11.68 5.52
N THR A 61 -11.91 -10.84 5.22
CA THR A 61 -12.09 -9.55 4.56
C THR A 61 -11.43 -9.61 3.20
N ARG A 62 -12.16 -9.19 2.15
CA ARG A 62 -11.59 -9.01 0.82
C ARG A 62 -10.78 -7.73 0.79
N GLN A 63 -9.54 -7.84 0.36
CA GLN A 63 -8.58 -6.74 0.26
C GLN A 63 -7.99 -6.76 -1.15
N ILE A 64 -7.58 -5.61 -1.65
CA ILE A 64 -6.88 -5.52 -2.93
C ILE A 64 -5.39 -5.40 -2.67
N TYR A 65 -4.64 -6.32 -3.27
CA TYR A 65 -3.19 -6.43 -3.17
C TYR A 65 -2.55 -6.05 -4.49
N PHE A 66 -1.43 -5.37 -4.42
CA PHE A 66 -0.66 -4.94 -5.57
C PHE A 66 0.81 -5.27 -5.34
N ASP A 67 1.33 -6.22 -6.11
CA ASP A 67 2.74 -6.60 -6.05
C ASP A 67 3.56 -5.67 -6.96
N PHE A 68 4.50 -4.95 -6.37
CA PHE A 68 5.40 -4.07 -7.08
C PHE A 68 6.81 -4.21 -6.58
N ASN A 69 7.74 -4.48 -7.50
CA ASN A 69 9.19 -4.56 -7.24
C ASN A 69 9.60 -5.56 -6.13
N GLY A 70 8.78 -6.59 -5.89
CA GLY A 70 9.03 -7.61 -4.86
C GLY A 70 8.36 -7.33 -3.51
N ASP A 71 7.73 -6.16 -3.37
CA ASP A 71 6.93 -5.78 -2.20
C ASP A 71 5.44 -5.87 -2.52
N THR A 72 4.64 -6.28 -1.53
CA THR A 72 3.18 -6.35 -1.65
C THR A 72 2.55 -5.16 -0.95
N TYR A 73 1.89 -4.31 -1.73
CA TYR A 73 1.15 -3.15 -1.24
C TYR A 73 -0.33 -3.47 -1.16
N TRP A 74 -0.99 -2.98 -0.12
CA TRP A 74 -2.42 -3.10 0.05
C TRP A 74 -2.89 -1.93 0.89
N HIS A 75 -4.15 -1.56 0.76
CA HIS A 75 -4.76 -0.52 1.59
C HIS A 75 -6.01 -1.09 2.26
N MET A 76 -6.31 -0.60 3.46
CA MET A 76 -7.61 -0.86 4.08
C MET A 76 -8.57 0.22 3.65
N ASP A 77 -9.67 -0.18 3.03
CA ASP A 77 -10.85 0.68 2.91
C ASP A 77 -11.39 0.96 4.32
N CYS A 78 -11.61 2.24 4.64
CA CYS A 78 -12.18 2.69 5.92
C CYS A 78 -13.70 2.60 5.91
#